data_AF-A0A1Q7YDF2-F1
#
_entry.id   AF-A0A1Q7YDF2-F1
#
_cell.length_a   1.000
_cell.length_b   1.000
_cell.length_c   1.000
_cell.angle_alpha   90.00
_cell.angle_beta   90.00
_cell.angle_gamma   90.00
#
_symmetry.space_group_name_H-M   'P 1'
#
loop_
_entity.id
_entity.type
_entity.pdbx_description
1 polymer ?
#
loop_
_entity_poly.entity_id
_entity_poly.type
_entity_poly.pdbx_seq_one_letter_code
_entity_poly.pdbx_strand_id
1 'polypeptide(L)'
;MMEIVTAKAVTPQRSAQMMELLKRDYTGTSKDADDQSHGFTGIALTGIEGARLWSKAGWTSTTRHDVVYLELPNGSRFVLATFTTDHANEREIIPTVAKVVIDGIKELK
;
A
#
# COMPACT_ATOMS: atom_id res chain seq x y z
N MET A 1 6.20 -6.73 6.76
CA MET A 1 4.92 -6.91 6.03
C MET A 1 4.66 -8.37 5.70
N MET A 2 5.50 -9.03 4.88
CA MET A 2 5.27 -10.44 4.47
C MET A 2 5.03 -11.39 5.66
N GLU A 3 5.87 -11.34 6.69
CA GLU A 3 5.70 -12.19 7.88
C GLU A 3 4.40 -11.91 8.66
N ILE A 4 3.90 -10.66 8.64
CA ILE A 4 2.61 -10.31 9.26
C ILE A 4 1.48 -10.97 8.48
N VAL A 5 1.48 -10.79 7.16
CA VAL A 5 0.46 -11.36 6.25
C VAL A 5 0.43 -12.89 6.33
N THR A 6 1.59 -13.54 6.46
CA THR A 6 1.69 -14.99 6.56
C THR A 6 1.56 -15.54 7.99
N ALA A 7 1.20 -14.71 8.98
CA ALA A 7 1.06 -15.08 10.38
C ALA A 7 2.34 -15.69 11.02
N LYS A 8 3.52 -15.21 10.59
CA LYS A 8 4.85 -15.67 11.03
C LYS A 8 5.66 -14.61 11.81
N ALA A 9 5.17 -13.37 11.90
CA ALA A 9 5.91 -12.30 12.58
C ALA A 9 5.92 -12.44 14.11
N VAL A 10 4.82 -12.91 14.70
CA VAL A 10 4.62 -13.12 16.14
C VAL A 10 3.66 -14.30 16.31
N THR A 11 2.63 -14.24 17.16
CA THR A 11 1.56 -15.25 17.17
C THR A 11 0.57 -15.00 16.03
N PRO A 12 -0.08 -16.04 15.48
CA PRO A 12 -1.08 -15.87 14.43
C PRO A 12 -2.19 -14.88 14.79
N GLN A 13 -2.64 -14.89 16.05
CA GLN A 13 -3.67 -13.98 16.56
C GLN A 13 -3.19 -12.51 16.57
N ARG A 14 -1.94 -12.26 16.97
CA ARG A 14 -1.37 -10.90 16.96
C ARG A 14 -1.12 -10.41 15.54
N SER A 15 -0.69 -11.28 14.63
CA SER A 15 -0.56 -10.95 13.21
C SER A 15 -1.91 -10.61 12.58
N ALA A 16 -2.97 -11.35 12.88
CA ALA A 16 -4.33 -11.03 12.42
C ALA A 16 -4.80 -9.67 12.94
N GLN A 17 -4.57 -9.37 14.23
CA GLN A 17 -4.86 -8.04 14.78
C GLN A 17 -4.12 -6.92 14.05
N MET A 18 -2.85 -7.14 13.71
CA MET A 18 -2.07 -6.18 12.94
C MET A 18 -2.63 -5.99 11.52
N MET A 19 -3.12 -7.05 10.88
CA MET A 19 -3.77 -6.95 9.57
C MET A 19 -5.04 -6.08 9.62
N GLU A 20 -5.83 -6.15 10.69
CA GLU A 20 -6.98 -5.24 10.85
C GLU A 20 -6.55 -3.77 10.97
N LEU A 21 -5.47 -3.48 11.70
CA LEU A 21 -4.93 -2.12 11.83
C LEU A 21 -4.32 -1.57 10.51
N LEU A 22 -3.77 -2.46 9.69
CA LEU A 22 -3.13 -2.10 8.42
C LEU A 22 -4.10 -1.98 7.26
N LYS A 23 -5.32 -2.52 7.38
CA LYS A 23 -6.33 -2.50 6.33
C LYS A 23 -6.69 -1.05 5.97
N ARG A 24 -6.79 -0.76 4.67
CA ARG A 24 -7.15 0.56 4.17
C ARG A 24 -8.40 0.48 3.30
N ASP A 25 -9.29 1.43 3.52
CA ASP A 25 -10.33 1.77 2.57
C ASP A 25 -9.88 3.02 1.81
N TYR A 26 -9.51 2.82 0.56
CA TYR A 26 -9.06 3.87 -0.35
C TYR A 26 -10.19 4.33 -1.28
N THR A 27 -11.44 3.90 -1.02
CA THR A 27 -12.63 4.34 -1.74
C THR A 27 -13.19 5.61 -1.11
N GLY A 28 -13.75 6.48 -1.95
CA GLY A 28 -14.25 7.78 -1.52
C GLY A 28 -13.17 8.86 -1.52
N THR A 29 -13.33 9.87 -0.67
CA THR A 29 -12.46 11.05 -0.64
C THR A 29 -12.16 11.47 0.79
N SER A 30 -10.90 11.81 1.06
CA SER A 30 -10.50 12.48 2.29
C SER A 30 -10.25 13.97 2.04
N LYS A 31 -10.54 14.81 3.03
CA LYS A 31 -10.12 16.23 3.05
C LYS A 31 -8.71 16.40 3.62
N ASP A 32 -8.19 15.37 4.28
CA ASP A 32 -6.83 15.31 4.77
C ASP A 32 -5.92 14.79 3.66
N ALA A 33 -5.03 15.65 3.16
CA ALA A 33 -4.08 15.34 2.10
C ALA A 33 -3.03 14.30 2.53
N ASP A 34 -2.88 14.07 3.84
CA ASP A 34 -1.92 13.14 4.41
C ASP A 34 -2.61 11.87 4.97
N ASP A 35 -3.91 11.70 4.68
CA ASP A 35 -4.62 10.46 4.94
C ASP A 35 -3.93 9.29 4.23
N GLN A 36 -3.55 8.28 5.00
CA GLN A 36 -2.73 7.17 4.51
C GLN A 36 -3.48 6.24 3.55
N SER A 37 -4.82 6.29 3.55
CA SER A 37 -5.65 5.49 2.65
C SER A 37 -5.83 6.17 1.30
N HIS A 38 -5.90 7.51 1.27
CA HIS A 38 -6.22 8.29 0.07
C HIS A 38 -5.02 9.06 -0.53
N GLY A 39 -3.92 9.24 0.20
CA GLY A 39 -2.77 10.07 -0.22
C GLY A 39 -1.51 9.31 -0.65
N PHE A 40 -1.55 7.98 -0.67
CA PHE A 40 -0.39 7.10 -0.93
C PHE A 40 -0.75 6.02 -1.96
N THR A 41 -0.32 4.77 -1.78
CA THR A 41 -0.53 3.69 -2.76
C THR A 41 -1.99 3.46 -3.14
N GLY A 42 -2.95 3.77 -2.26
CA GLY A 42 -4.39 3.65 -2.55
C GLY A 42 -4.83 4.36 -3.83
N ILE A 43 -4.19 5.48 -4.19
CA ILE A 43 -4.46 6.22 -5.43
C ILE A 43 -4.26 5.32 -6.67
N ALA A 44 -3.23 4.47 -6.67
CA ALA A 44 -2.92 3.55 -7.78
C ALA A 44 -3.97 2.45 -7.97
N LEU A 45 -4.81 2.19 -6.97
CA LEU A 45 -5.86 1.18 -7.00
C LEU A 45 -7.22 1.74 -7.42
N THR A 46 -7.34 3.06 -7.56
CA THR A 46 -8.59 3.70 -8.00
C THR A 46 -9.03 3.13 -9.35
N GLY A 47 -10.24 2.58 -9.40
CA GLY A 47 -10.79 1.93 -10.60
C GLY A 47 -10.42 0.45 -10.77
N ILE A 48 -9.62 -0.13 -9.87
CA ILE A 48 -9.33 -1.58 -9.85
C ILE A 48 -10.32 -2.27 -8.89
N GLU A 49 -11.50 -2.62 -9.40
CA GLU A 49 -12.55 -3.26 -8.60
C GLU A 49 -12.08 -4.60 -8.01
N GLY A 50 -12.25 -4.77 -6.69
CA GLY A 50 -11.85 -5.99 -5.97
C GLY A 50 -10.40 -6.02 -5.48
N ALA A 51 -9.61 -4.97 -5.73
CA ALA A 51 -8.28 -4.85 -5.13
C ALA A 51 -8.39 -4.65 -3.61
N ARG A 52 -7.47 -5.23 -2.84
CA ARG A 52 -7.39 -5.08 -1.39
C ARG A 52 -6.03 -4.54 -0.98
N LEU A 53 -6.04 -3.62 -0.01
CA LEU A 53 -4.86 -2.89 0.43
C LEU A 53 -4.68 -2.98 1.94
N TRP A 54 -3.47 -3.35 2.34
CA TRP A 54 -2.96 -3.17 3.69
C TRP A 54 -1.68 -2.34 3.60
N SER A 55 -1.59 -1.23 4.33
CA SER A 55 -0.45 -0.32 4.20
C SER A 55 -0.03 0.33 5.49
N LYS A 56 1.23 0.77 5.51
CA LYS A 56 1.73 1.73 6.48
C LYS A 56 2.58 2.79 5.77
N ALA A 57 2.02 3.99 5.67
CA ALA A 57 2.75 5.15 5.18
C ALA A 57 3.72 5.70 6.23
N GLY A 58 4.82 6.30 5.78
CA GLY A 58 5.76 7.05 6.59
C GLY A 58 6.08 8.38 5.91
N TRP A 59 5.94 9.49 6.61
CA TRP A 59 6.18 10.81 6.05
C TRP A 59 6.86 11.69 7.09
N THR A 60 7.90 12.41 6.66
CA THR A 60 8.67 13.38 7.46
C THR A 60 8.95 14.62 6.61
N SER A 61 9.75 15.56 7.12
CA SER A 61 10.18 16.73 6.35
C SER A 61 11.06 16.39 5.14
N THR A 62 11.70 15.22 5.11
CA THR A 62 12.60 14.81 4.02
C THR A 62 12.17 13.53 3.31
N THR A 63 11.36 12.67 3.93
CA THR A 63 11.02 11.35 3.38
C THR A 63 9.53 11.17 3.13
N ARG A 64 9.18 10.38 2.11
CA ARG A 64 7.82 9.87 1.85
C ARG A 64 7.89 8.39 1.47
N HIS A 65 7.32 7.52 2.29
CA HIS A 65 7.43 6.07 2.15
C HIS A 65 6.07 5.42 2.26
N ASP A 66 5.97 4.22 1.68
CA ASP A 66 4.87 3.32 1.96
C ASP A 66 5.33 1.88 1.85
N VAL A 67 4.79 1.02 2.72
CA VAL A 67 4.96 -0.43 2.63
C VAL A 67 3.58 -1.04 2.60
N VAL A 68 3.30 -1.76 1.51
CA VAL A 68 1.98 -2.30 1.22
C VAL A 68 2.00 -3.81 1.03
N TYR A 69 0.91 -4.45 1.40
CA TYR A 69 0.49 -5.74 0.88
C TYR A 69 -0.74 -5.52 0.00
N LEU A 70 -0.67 -6.02 -1.23
CA LEU A 70 -1.69 -5.87 -2.25
C LEU A 70 -2.23 -7.23 -2.65
N GLU A 71 -3.54 -7.28 -2.85
CA GLU A 71 -4.20 -8.39 -3.53
C GLU A 71 -5.02 -7.83 -4.68
N LEU A 72 -4.75 -8.32 -5.88
CA LEU A 72 -5.39 -7.88 -7.12
C LEU A 72 -6.49 -8.85 -7.57
N PRO A 73 -7.46 -8.38 -8.37
CA PRO A 73 -8.59 -9.22 -8.83
C PRO A 73 -8.17 -10.42 -9.67
N ASN A 74 -7.05 -10.31 -10.39
CA ASN A 74 -6.46 -11.41 -11.15
C ASN A 74 -5.76 -12.48 -10.27
N GLY A 75 -5.89 -12.37 -8.94
CA GLY A 75 -5.30 -13.28 -7.96
C GLY A 75 -3.83 -13.03 -7.62
N SER A 76 -3.19 -12.03 -8.24
CA SER A 76 -1.82 -11.63 -7.87
C SER A 76 -1.80 -11.05 -6.47
N ARG A 77 -0.79 -11.44 -5.67
CA ARG A 77 -0.58 -10.94 -4.31
C ARG A 77 0.89 -10.66 -4.10
N PHE A 78 1.22 -9.49 -3.59
CA PHE A 78 2.61 -9.11 -3.40
C PHE A 78 2.76 -8.04 -2.33
N VAL A 79 3.98 -7.93 -1.83
CA VAL A 79 4.42 -6.83 -0.95
C VAL A 79 5.25 -5.87 -1.78
N LEU A 80 5.00 -4.58 -1.64
CA LEU A 80 5.81 -3.51 -2.23
C LEU A 80 6.25 -2.57 -1.12
N ALA A 81 7.54 -2.28 -1.05
CA ALA A 81 8.12 -1.29 -0.14
C ALA A 81 8.79 -0.21 -0.98
N THR A 82 8.32 1.03 -0.85
CA THR A 82 8.83 2.18 -1.58
C THR A 82 9.46 3.16 -0.58
N PHE A 83 10.76 3.38 -0.72
CA PHE A 83 11.51 4.35 0.06
C PHE A 83 11.97 5.51 -0.84
N THR A 84 11.89 6.73 -0.33
CA THR A 84 12.31 7.97 -1.02
C THR A 84 12.94 8.92 -0.01
N THR A 85 14.00 9.62 -0.41
CA THR A 85 14.61 10.69 0.38
C THR A 85 14.59 11.96 -0.45
N ASP A 86 14.52 13.12 0.21
CA ASP A 86 14.46 14.45 -0.41
C ASP A 86 13.24 14.70 -1.31
N HIS A 87 12.22 13.83 -1.21
CA HIS A 87 10.99 13.86 -1.99
C HIS A 87 9.73 13.90 -1.10
N ALA A 88 9.83 14.43 0.13
CA ALA A 88 8.74 14.49 1.11
C ALA A 88 7.41 15.04 0.56
N ASN A 89 7.50 16.03 -0.35
CA ASN A 89 6.34 16.73 -0.91
C ASN A 89 5.88 16.20 -2.28
N GLU A 90 6.59 15.21 -2.85
CA GLU A 90 6.20 14.61 -4.12
C GLU A 90 5.12 13.56 -3.91
N ARG A 91 3.87 14.00 -3.88
CA ARG A 91 2.72 13.12 -3.55
C ARG A 91 2.52 11.99 -4.57
N GLU A 92 2.84 12.22 -5.83
CA GLU A 92 2.62 11.27 -6.92
C GLU A 92 3.70 10.18 -7.05
N ILE A 93 4.85 10.30 -6.36
CA ILE A 93 5.96 9.36 -6.52
C ILE A 93 5.56 7.92 -6.15
N ILE A 94 4.87 7.73 -5.03
CA ILE A 94 4.43 6.41 -4.55
C ILE A 94 3.31 5.84 -5.43
N PRO A 95 2.21 6.56 -5.74
CA PRO A 95 1.20 6.10 -6.68
C PRO A 95 1.78 5.70 -8.04
N THR A 96 2.74 6.47 -8.55
CA THR A 96 3.37 6.19 -9.85
C THR A 96 4.17 4.90 -9.82
N VAL A 97 5.02 4.70 -8.80
CA VAL A 97 5.77 3.44 -8.63
C VAL A 97 4.82 2.25 -8.50
N ALA A 98 3.75 2.38 -7.71
CA ALA A 98 2.77 1.32 -7.53
C ALA A 98 2.06 0.94 -8.85
N LYS A 99 1.65 1.91 -9.67
CA LYS A 99 1.05 1.66 -11.00
C LYS A 99 1.98 0.86 -11.90
N VAL A 100 3.24 1.29 -12.02
CA VAL A 100 4.25 0.61 -12.85
C VAL A 100 4.43 -0.85 -12.42
N VAL A 101 4.53 -1.11 -11.12
CA VAL A 101 4.68 -2.48 -10.59
C VAL A 101 3.41 -3.31 -10.83
N ILE A 102 2.23 -2.74 -10.59
CA ILE A 102 0.94 -3.43 -10.83
C ILE A 102 0.81 -3.83 -12.29
N ASP A 103 1.13 -2.93 -13.23
CA ASP A 103 1.00 -3.20 -14.66
C ASP A 103 2.03 -4.25 -15.11
N GLY A 104 3.29 -4.14 -14.68
CA GLY A 104 4.29 -5.16 -14.96
C GLY A 104 3.92 -6.54 -14.42
N ILE A 105 3.29 -6.63 -13.23
CA ILE A 105 2.81 -7.91 -12.68
C ILE A 105 1.65 -8.50 -13.49
N LYS A 106 0.80 -7.68 -14.10
CA LYS A 106 -0.29 -8.17 -14.98
C LYS A 106 0.28 -8.83 -16.24
N GLU A 107 1.39 -8.34 -16.76
CA GLU A 107 2.05 -8.87 -17.97
C GLU A 107 2.78 -10.20 -17.75
N LEU A 108 3.08 -10.57 -16.50
CA LEU A 108 3.76 -11.83 -16.16
C LEU A 108 2.85 -13.08 -16.16
N LYS A 109 1.55 -12.93 -16.45
CA LYS A 109 0.56 -14.01 -16.49
C LYS A 109 0.05 -14.22 -17.90
#